data_AF-A0A2M7TRU8-F1
#
_entry.id   AF-A0A2M7TRU8-F1
#
_cell.length_a   1.000
_cell.length_b   1.000
_cell.length_c   1.000
_cell.angle_alpha   90.00
_cell.angle_beta   90.00
_cell.angle_gamma   90.00
#
_symmetry.space_group_name_H-M   'P 1'
#
loop_
_entity.id
_entity.type
_entity.pdbx_description
1 polymer ?
#
loop_
_entity_poly.entity_id
_entity_poly.type
_entity_poly.pdbx_seq_one_letter_code
_entity_poly.pdbx_strand_id
1 'polypeptide(L)'
;MKKIAIVGSRRMTSYGGEVIEIIMKEIKDKAEVITIEVQGCNLEVIRLGAKKIFKGENFEKLNEEVARYADMLVIIEGGEKSGTILLASKFIEKGKMVYCVPGRITDENSQATNWLISQGAMLLINIKEFGESF
;
A
#
# COMPACT_ATOMS: atom_id res chain seq x y z
N MET A 1 18.11 2.55 -4.82
CA MET A 1 16.71 2.92 -5.11
C MET A 1 15.85 2.35 -4.01
N LYS A 2 14.99 3.15 -3.37
CA LYS A 2 14.11 2.63 -2.30
C LYS A 2 13.04 1.71 -2.86
N LYS A 3 12.68 0.70 -2.08
CA LYS A 3 11.69 -0.31 -2.41
C LYS A 3 10.40 -0.01 -1.67
N ILE A 4 9.33 0.28 -2.40
CA ILE A 4 8.07 0.73 -1.82
C ILE A 4 6.99 -0.28 -2.17
N ALA A 5 6.42 -0.91 -1.16
CA ALA A 5 5.24 -1.76 -1.35
C ALA A 5 4.00 -0.87 -1.44
N ILE A 6 3.22 -0.99 -2.52
CA ILE A 6 1.93 -0.31 -2.68
C ILE A 6 0.84 -1.38 -2.76
N VAL A 7 -0.15 -1.27 -1.89
CA VAL A 7 -1.32 -2.16 -1.83
C VAL A 7 -2.60 -1.35 -1.66
N GLY A 8 -3.74 -1.99 -1.92
CA GLY A 8 -5.04 -1.37 -1.68
C GLY A 8 -6.17 -2.39 -1.59
N SER A 9 -7.39 -1.91 -1.79
CA SER A 9 -8.58 -2.75 -1.70
C SER A 9 -8.73 -3.66 -2.92
N ARG A 10 -9.25 -4.88 -2.70
CA ARG A 10 -9.71 -5.76 -3.80
C ARG A 10 -10.83 -5.12 -4.62
N ARG A 11 -11.66 -4.31 -3.96
CA ARG A 11 -12.75 -3.53 -4.58
C ARG A 11 -12.32 -2.06 -4.68
N MET A 12 -11.17 -1.82 -5.30
CA MET A 12 -10.61 -0.46 -5.45
C MET A 12 -11.65 0.49 -6.05
N THR A 13 -11.79 1.68 -5.47
CA THR A 13 -12.64 2.74 -6.03
C THR A 13 -11.94 3.48 -7.17
N SER A 14 -12.68 4.33 -7.89
CA SER A 14 -12.07 5.28 -8.85
C SER A 14 -11.09 6.22 -8.16
N TYR A 15 -11.41 6.68 -6.93
CA TYR A 15 -10.52 7.48 -6.12
C TYR A 15 -9.22 6.75 -5.81
N GLY A 16 -9.29 5.48 -5.38
CA GLY A 16 -8.11 4.66 -5.14
C GLY A 16 -7.23 4.52 -6.38
N GLY A 17 -7.84 4.33 -7.56
CA GLY A 17 -7.14 4.31 -8.85
C GLY A 17 -6.41 5.62 -9.16
N GLU A 18 -7.12 6.76 -9.08
CA GLU A 18 -6.54 8.10 -9.28
C GLU A 18 -5.36 8.37 -8.34
N VAL A 19 -5.47 7.99 -7.07
CA VAL A 19 -4.38 8.17 -6.10
C VAL A 19 -3.17 7.32 -6.48
N ILE A 20 -3.36 6.07 -6.92
CA ILE A 20 -2.24 5.24 -7.39
C ILE A 20 -1.56 5.89 -8.60
N GLU A 21 -2.32 6.40 -9.57
CA GLU A 21 -1.75 7.08 -10.74
C GLU A 21 -0.87 8.28 -10.34
N ILE A 22 -1.34 9.11 -9.41
CA ILE A 22 -0.59 10.28 -8.91
C ILE A 22 0.70 9.83 -8.21
N ILE A 23 0.62 8.83 -7.33
CA ILE A 23 1.79 8.28 -6.63
C ILE A 23 2.78 7.69 -7.63
N MET A 24 2.32 6.86 -8.57
CA MET A 24 3.16 6.22 -9.57
C MET A 24 3.87 7.24 -10.45
N LYS A 25 3.16 8.30 -10.88
CA LYS A 25 3.77 9.39 -11.65
C LYS A 25 4.91 10.06 -10.89
N GLU A 26 4.76 10.24 -9.58
CA GLU A 26 5.75 10.90 -8.74
C GLU A 26 6.98 10.01 -8.46
N ILE A 27 6.79 8.70 -8.24
CA ILE A 27 7.86 7.83 -7.71
C ILE A 27 8.43 6.82 -8.70
N LYS A 28 7.84 6.59 -9.88
CA LYS A 28 8.24 5.50 -10.80
C LYS A 28 9.74 5.46 -11.16
N ASP A 29 10.36 6.63 -11.25
CA ASP A 29 11.77 6.80 -11.62
C ASP A 29 12.69 6.95 -10.39
N LYS A 30 12.10 7.11 -9.20
CA LYS A 30 12.79 7.33 -7.92
C LYS A 30 12.81 6.08 -7.03
N ALA A 31 11.84 5.18 -7.22
CA ALA A 31 11.63 4.00 -6.40
C ALA A 31 11.40 2.72 -7.23
N GLU A 32 11.62 1.59 -6.57
CA GLU A 32 11.16 0.30 -7.02
C GLU A 32 9.80 0.00 -6.40
N VAL A 33 8.76 0.03 -7.21
CA VAL A 33 7.40 -0.26 -6.74
C VAL A 33 7.19 -1.77 -6.72
N ILE A 34 6.79 -2.27 -5.54
CA ILE A 34 6.45 -3.65 -5.27
C ILE A 34 4.97 -3.75 -4.98
N THR A 35 4.34 -4.85 -5.37
CA THR A 35 2.96 -5.14 -4.97
C THR A 35 2.72 -6.64 -4.79
N ILE A 36 1.53 -6.97 -4.32
CA ILE A 36 1.09 -8.31 -3.99
C ILE A 36 -0.04 -8.71 -4.94
N GLU A 37 0.07 -9.89 -5.53
CA GLU A 37 -1.01 -10.49 -6.33
C GLU A 37 -1.48 -11.79 -5.67
N VAL A 38 -2.75 -11.78 -5.33
CA VAL A 38 -3.48 -12.90 -4.71
C VAL A 38 -4.82 -13.04 -5.41
N GLN A 39 -5.50 -14.17 -5.22
CA GLN A 39 -6.81 -14.38 -5.84
C GLN A 39 -7.79 -13.26 -5.47
N GLY A 40 -8.43 -12.67 -6.48
CA GLY A 40 -9.36 -11.54 -6.33
C GLY A 40 -8.68 -10.21 -6.00
N CYS A 41 -7.36 -10.09 -6.16
CA CYS A 41 -6.67 -8.81 -6.03
C CYS A 41 -7.04 -7.86 -7.17
N ASN A 42 -7.12 -6.57 -6.84
CA ASN A 42 -7.17 -5.53 -7.84
C ASN A 42 -5.78 -5.36 -8.48
N LEU A 43 -5.72 -5.24 -9.81
CA LEU A 43 -4.46 -5.26 -10.57
C LEU A 43 -3.95 -3.85 -10.93
N GLU A 44 -4.52 -2.77 -10.37
CA GLU A 44 -4.23 -1.40 -10.82
C GLU A 44 -2.76 -1.02 -10.62
N VAL A 45 -2.18 -1.34 -9.45
CA VAL A 45 -0.76 -1.11 -9.17
C VAL A 45 0.14 -1.88 -10.16
N ILE A 46 -0.28 -3.10 -10.55
CA ILE A 46 0.45 -3.92 -11.54
C ILE A 46 0.39 -3.26 -12.92
N ARG A 47 -0.80 -2.83 -13.36
CA ARG A 47 -1.02 -2.16 -14.65
C ARG A 47 -0.21 -0.87 -14.78
N LEU A 48 -0.06 -0.14 -13.68
CA LEU A 48 0.65 1.13 -13.64
C LEU A 48 2.16 0.99 -13.50
N GLY A 49 2.70 -0.23 -13.51
CA GLY A 49 4.14 -0.47 -13.68
C GLY A 49 4.89 -0.93 -12.43
N ALA A 50 4.25 -1.71 -11.55
CA ALA A 50 4.97 -2.40 -10.47
C ALA A 50 6.14 -3.23 -11.04
N LYS A 51 7.35 -3.01 -10.52
CA LYS A 51 8.58 -3.68 -10.97
C LYS A 51 8.71 -5.09 -10.41
N LYS A 52 8.20 -5.32 -9.19
CA LYS A 52 8.20 -6.64 -8.54
C LYS A 52 6.81 -6.99 -8.01
N ILE A 53 6.36 -8.20 -8.34
CA ILE A 53 5.07 -8.72 -7.92
C ILE A 53 5.29 -10.01 -7.13
N PHE A 54 4.83 -10.04 -5.89
CA PHE A 54 4.85 -11.23 -5.06
C PHE A 54 3.52 -11.97 -5.23
N LYS A 55 3.57 -13.22 -5.69
CA LYS A 55 2.38 -14.06 -5.93
C LYS A 55 2.40 -15.30 -5.05
N GLY A 56 1.25 -15.68 -4.52
CA GLY A 56 1.11 -16.93 -3.77
C GLY A 56 -0.26 -17.09 -3.13
N GLU A 57 -0.55 -18.31 -2.65
CA GLU A 57 -1.80 -18.66 -1.98
C GLU A 57 -1.71 -18.52 -0.45
N ASN A 58 -0.49 -18.63 0.11
CA ASN A 58 -0.25 -18.44 1.54
C ASN A 58 -0.01 -16.95 1.86
N PHE A 59 -1.07 -16.28 2.33
CA PHE A 59 -1.05 -14.85 2.65
C PHE A 59 -0.04 -14.47 3.75
N GLU A 60 0.13 -15.31 4.78
CA GLU A 60 1.05 -15.00 5.88
C GLU A 60 2.50 -15.01 5.40
N LYS A 61 2.87 -16.04 4.64
CA LYS A 61 4.20 -16.13 4.02
C LYS A 61 4.44 -14.96 3.06
N LEU A 62 3.43 -14.61 2.27
CA LEU A 62 3.53 -13.53 1.29
C LEU A 62 3.72 -12.17 1.97
N ASN A 63 2.96 -11.90 3.03
CA ASN A 63 3.10 -10.68 3.82
C ASN A 63 4.51 -10.57 4.44
N GLU A 64 5.03 -11.68 4.96
CA GLU A 64 6.37 -11.74 5.54
C GLU A 64 7.46 -11.48 4.48
N GLU A 65 7.35 -12.07 3.29
CA GLU A 65 8.29 -11.86 2.19
C GLU A 65 8.30 -10.41 1.71
N VAL A 66 7.12 -9.81 1.53
CA VAL A 66 6.98 -8.42 1.07
C VAL A 66 7.51 -7.46 2.13
N ALA A 67 7.14 -7.66 3.40
CA ALA A 67 7.63 -6.86 4.52
C ALA A 67 9.14 -7.00 4.72
N ARG A 68 9.74 -8.14 4.37
CA ARG A 68 11.20 -8.31 4.37
C ARG A 68 11.85 -7.55 3.22
N TYR A 69 11.24 -7.59 2.03
CA TYR A 69 11.82 -7.06 0.80
C TYR A 69 11.71 -5.54 0.65
N ALA A 70 10.55 -4.95 0.96
CA ALA A 70 10.31 -3.51 0.79
C ALA A 70 10.78 -2.69 2.00
N ASP A 71 11.20 -1.46 1.78
CA ASP A 71 11.68 -0.53 2.81
C ASP A 71 10.53 0.16 3.55
N MET A 72 9.38 0.33 2.88
CA MET A 72 8.17 0.94 3.44
C MET A 72 6.91 0.42 2.73
N LEU A 73 5.76 0.65 3.38
CA LEU A 73 4.44 0.26 2.87
C LEU A 73 3.57 1.50 2.66
N VAL A 74 2.86 1.54 1.54
CA VAL A 74 1.78 2.49 1.25
C VAL A 74 0.48 1.71 1.05
N ILE A 75 -0.55 2.07 1.82
CA ILE A 75 -1.88 1.49 1.71
C ILE A 75 -2.83 2.57 1.19
N ILE A 76 -3.41 2.31 0.03
CA ILE A 76 -4.31 3.24 -0.66
C ILE A 76 -5.73 3.13 -0.12
N GLU A 77 -6.22 1.90 0.02
CA GLU A 77 -7.57 1.59 0.49
C GLU A 77 -7.59 0.23 1.21
N GLY A 78 -8.56 0.03 2.10
CA GLY A 78 -8.88 -1.24 2.71
C GLY A 78 -10.09 -1.15 3.66
N GLY A 79 -10.92 -2.18 3.70
CA GLY A 79 -12.01 -2.30 4.67
C GLY A 79 -11.56 -2.84 6.02
N GLU A 80 -12.45 -2.79 7.04
CA GLU A 80 -12.15 -3.20 8.42
C GLU A 80 -11.50 -4.60 8.54
N LYS A 81 -11.92 -5.57 7.73
CA LYS A 81 -11.36 -6.94 7.72
C LYS A 81 -10.32 -7.16 6.61
N SER A 82 -9.60 -6.11 6.22
CA SER A 82 -8.66 -6.16 5.10
C SER A 82 -7.33 -6.83 5.49
N GLY A 83 -6.80 -7.64 4.56
CA GLY A 83 -5.44 -8.19 4.66
C GLY A 83 -4.34 -7.11 4.69
N THR A 84 -4.66 -5.87 4.32
CA THR A 84 -3.72 -4.73 4.42
C THR A 84 -3.35 -4.42 5.87
N ILE A 85 -4.22 -4.66 6.85
CA ILE A 85 -3.92 -4.49 8.28
C ILE A 85 -2.87 -5.51 8.74
N LEU A 86 -3.00 -6.77 8.31
CA LEU A 86 -2.04 -7.82 8.63
C LEU A 86 -0.67 -7.51 8.01
N LEU A 87 -0.65 -7.04 6.75
CA LEU A 87 0.58 -6.62 6.11
C LEU A 87 1.23 -5.42 6.83
N ALA A 88 0.43 -4.40 7.19
CA ALA A 88 0.91 -3.24 7.95
C ALA A 88 1.60 -3.67 9.25
N SER A 89 1.00 -4.62 9.96
CA SER A 89 1.57 -5.18 11.20
C SER A 89 2.96 -5.77 10.96
N LYS A 90 3.18 -6.47 9.83
CA LYS A 90 4.49 -7.02 9.46
C LYS A 90 5.54 -5.96 9.13
N PHE A 91 5.15 -4.80 8.59
CA PHE A 91 6.08 -3.68 8.42
C PHE A 91 6.43 -3.05 9.77
N ILE A 92 5.43 -2.83 10.64
CA ILE A 92 5.62 -2.25 11.97
C ILE A 92 6.51 -3.14 12.84
N GLU A 93 6.28 -4.46 12.87
CA GLU A 93 7.12 -5.44 13.57
C GLU A 93 8.60 -5.37 13.14
N LYS A 94 8.87 -4.92 11.91
CA LYS A 94 10.22 -4.76 11.35
C LYS A 94 10.78 -3.34 11.48
N GLY A 95 10.10 -2.46 12.22
CA GLY A 95 10.48 -1.06 12.39
C GLY A 95 10.39 -0.24 11.11
N LYS A 96 9.54 -0.64 10.15
CA LYS A 96 9.38 0.03 8.86
C LYS A 96 8.17 0.95 8.86
N MET A 97 8.26 2.02 8.08
CA MET A 97 7.21 3.01 7.96
C MET A 97 6.01 2.46 7.18
N VAL A 98 4.81 2.75 7.69
CA VAL A 98 3.54 2.47 7.02
C VAL A 98 2.86 3.80 6.75
N TYR A 99 2.55 4.06 5.49
CA TYR A 99 1.81 5.21 5.01
C TYR A 99 0.40 4.78 4.61
N CYS A 100 -0.59 5.61 4.93
CA CYS A 100 -1.99 5.37 4.62
C CYS A 100 -2.61 6.62 4.00
N VAL A 101 -3.34 6.41 2.90
CA VAL A 101 -4.16 7.46 2.29
C VAL A 101 -5.45 7.60 3.12
N PRO A 102 -5.76 8.78 3.66
CA PRO A 102 -7.00 8.98 4.39
C PRO A 102 -8.19 8.94 3.45
N GLY A 103 -9.36 8.60 3.96
CA GLY A 103 -10.60 8.68 3.18
C GLY A 103 -11.82 9.00 4.04
N ARG A 104 -13.00 9.06 3.41
CA ARG A 104 -14.23 9.46 4.11
C ARG A 104 -14.60 8.41 5.14
N ILE A 105 -15.04 8.84 6.32
CA ILE A 105 -15.44 7.92 7.41
C ILE A 105 -16.66 7.05 7.05
N THR A 106 -17.42 7.44 6.02
CA THR A 106 -18.57 6.70 5.49
C THR A 106 -18.19 5.65 4.45
N ASP A 107 -16.97 5.69 3.91
CA ASP A 107 -16.56 4.81 2.83
C ASP A 107 -15.95 3.54 3.42
N GLU A 108 -16.54 2.38 3.10
CA GLU A 108 -16.06 1.09 3.61
C GLU A 108 -14.57 0.84 3.31
N ASN A 109 -14.11 1.28 2.14
CA ASN A 109 -12.71 1.14 1.70
C ASN A 109 -11.72 2.09 2.42
N SER A 110 -12.20 3.02 3.26
CA SER A 110 -11.34 3.92 4.03
C SER A 110 -11.17 3.48 5.49
N GLN A 111 -11.89 2.44 5.92
CA GLN A 111 -11.90 2.01 7.33
C GLN A 111 -10.51 1.55 7.80
N ALA A 112 -9.82 0.71 7.03
CA ALA A 112 -8.49 0.22 7.43
C ALA A 112 -7.45 1.33 7.43
N THR A 113 -7.44 2.20 6.42
CA THR A 113 -6.44 3.28 6.34
C THR A 113 -6.65 4.29 7.45
N ASN A 114 -7.88 4.75 7.69
CA ASN A 114 -8.19 5.65 8.79
C ASN A 114 -7.91 5.02 10.16
N TRP A 115 -8.23 3.74 10.34
CA TRP A 115 -7.89 3.03 11.57
C TRP A 115 -6.37 2.93 11.77
N LEU A 116 -5.61 2.52 10.75
CA LEU A 116 -4.15 2.47 10.83
C LEU A 116 -3.53 3.84 11.15
N ILE A 117 -4.05 4.92 10.56
CA ILE A 117 -3.65 6.30 10.88
C ILE A 117 -3.90 6.59 12.36
N SER A 118 -5.07 6.21 12.90
CA SER A 118 -5.37 6.38 14.33
C SER A 118 -4.44 5.56 15.25
N GLN A 119 -3.83 4.49 14.72
CA GLN A 119 -2.83 3.67 15.42
C GLN A 119 -1.39 4.18 15.22
N GLY A 120 -1.19 5.31 14.54
CA GLY A 120 0.13 5.93 14.34
C GLY A 120 0.78 5.63 12.99
N ALA A 121 0.06 5.07 12.01
CA ALA A 121 0.55 5.05 10.63
C ALA A 121 0.67 6.48 10.09
N MET A 122 1.64 6.69 9.21
CA MET A 122 1.92 7.98 8.59
C MET A 122 0.78 8.37 7.64
N LEU A 123 0.30 9.61 7.77
CA LEU A 123 -0.71 10.16 6.88
C LEU A 123 -0.09 10.51 5.52
N LEU A 124 -0.62 9.96 4.42
CA LEU A 124 -0.17 10.29 3.08
C LEU A 124 -1.14 11.27 2.40
N ILE A 125 -0.88 12.56 2.57
CA ILE A 125 -1.67 13.66 1.97
C ILE A 125 -0.85 14.56 1.04
N ASN A 126 0.48 14.50 1.12
CA ASN A 126 1.40 15.25 0.26
C ASN A 126 2.28 14.29 -0.54
N ILE A 127 1.79 13.84 -1.70
CA ILE A 127 2.48 12.84 -2.53
C ILE A 127 3.82 13.38 -3.07
N LYS A 128 3.89 14.69 -3.35
CA LYS A 128 5.11 15.34 -3.82
C LYS A 128 6.22 15.27 -2.77
N GLU A 129 5.92 15.71 -1.55
CA GLU A 129 6.87 15.64 -0.43
C GLU A 129 7.27 14.20 -0.10
N PHE A 130 6.32 13.26 -0.17
CA PHE A 130 6.61 11.83 -0.05
C PHE A 130 7.66 11.38 -1.08
N GLY A 131 7.50 11.78 -2.36
CA GLY A 131 8.45 11.48 -3.43
C GLY A 131 9.79 12.23 -3.36
N GLU A 132 9.94 13.20 -2.46
CA GLU A 132 11.20 13.92 -2.17
C GLU A 132 11.92 13.35 -0.93
N SER A 133 11.24 12.50 -0.15
CA SER A 133 11.72 11.99 1.15
C SER A 133 12.73 10.82 1.05
N PHE A 134 13.18 10.48 -0.16
CA PHE A 134 14.14 9.39 -0.42
C PHE A 134 14.76 9.51 -1.82
#